data_AF-A0A9X1Z029-F1
#
_entry.id   AF-A0A9X1Z029-F1
#
_cell.length_a   1.000
_cell.length_b   1.000
_cell.length_c   1.000
_cell.angle_alpha   90.00
_cell.angle_beta   90.00
_cell.angle_gamma   90.00
#
_symmetry.space_group_name_H-M   'P 1'
#
loop_
_entity.id
_entity.type
_entity.pdbx_description
1 polymer ?
#
loop_
_entity_poly.entity_id
_entity_poly.type
_entity_poly.pdbx_seq_one_letter_code
_entity_poly.pdbx_strand_id
1 'polypeptide(L)'
;MSHNCAYVRQHYQVPAEVGRRVIAYGKPGIILADRGHYIGVVLDEDPKKRISNYHPTHEMQYGEMAESLPLKEWLVLPFKHDWDDLNWSLEAREDLVRVWAATRSQAKYKAYELLQDYCHSIKAMLHFKVRRA
;
A
#
# COMPACT_ATOMS: atom_id res chain seq x y z
N MET A 1 13.13 -12.84 7.22
CA MET A 1 13.31 -12.36 5.83
C MET A 1 11.93 -12.27 5.21
N SER A 2 11.46 -11.08 4.88
CA SER A 2 10.17 -10.91 4.19
C SER A 2 10.25 -11.63 2.83
N HIS A 3 9.41 -12.64 2.62
CA HIS A 3 9.38 -13.47 1.41
C HIS A 3 8.76 -12.71 0.22
N ASN A 4 9.29 -11.52 -0.08
CA ASN A 4 8.80 -10.62 -1.12
C ASN A 4 8.73 -11.34 -2.47
N CYS A 5 7.50 -11.58 -2.94
CA CYS A 5 7.22 -12.28 -4.18
C CYS A 5 7.92 -13.64 -4.29
N ALA A 6 8.20 -14.32 -3.17
CA ALA A 6 9.01 -15.53 -3.18
C ALA A 6 8.37 -16.64 -4.02
N TYR A 7 7.05 -16.83 -3.88
CA TYR A 7 6.32 -17.78 -4.71
C TYR A 7 6.44 -17.42 -6.20
N VAL A 8 6.19 -16.16 -6.56
CA VAL A 8 6.27 -15.70 -7.96
C VAL A 8 7.66 -15.96 -8.55
N ARG A 9 8.71 -15.56 -7.81
CA ARG A 9 10.09 -15.71 -8.24
C ARG A 9 10.48 -17.18 -8.45
N GLN A 10 10.08 -18.05 -7.52
CA GLN A 10 10.43 -19.47 -7.57
C GLN A 10 9.57 -20.25 -8.57
N HIS A 11 8.29 -19.93 -8.71
CA HIS A 11 7.38 -20.68 -9.57
C HIS A 11 7.50 -20.24 -11.03
N TYR A 12 7.46 -18.93 -11.28
CA TYR A 12 7.50 -18.37 -12.64
C TYR A 12 8.91 -18.03 -13.12
N GLN A 13 9.94 -18.16 -12.27
CA GLN A 13 11.34 -17.88 -12.61
C GLN A 13 11.58 -16.46 -13.12
N VAL A 14 10.87 -15.48 -12.53
CA VAL A 14 10.97 -14.06 -12.87
C VAL A 14 11.55 -13.25 -11.70
N PRO A 15 12.23 -12.12 -11.95
CA PRO A 15 12.83 -11.31 -10.89
C PRO A 15 11.80 -10.41 -10.19
N ALA A 16 10.57 -10.87 -9.96
CA ALA A 16 9.51 -10.06 -9.34
C ALA A 16 9.88 -9.66 -7.90
N GLU A 17 9.81 -8.37 -7.60
CA GLU A 17 10.08 -7.83 -6.27
C GLU A 17 9.27 -6.55 -6.06
N VAL A 18 8.63 -6.37 -4.90
CA VAL A 18 7.99 -5.11 -4.53
C VAL A 18 9.03 -3.99 -4.58
N GLY A 19 8.71 -2.95 -5.35
CA GLY A 19 9.58 -1.83 -5.68
C GLY A 19 10.25 -1.92 -7.04
N ARG A 20 10.15 -3.06 -7.74
CA ARG A 20 10.72 -3.21 -9.08
C ARG A 20 9.88 -2.50 -10.15
N ARG A 21 10.57 -1.83 -11.08
CA ARG A 21 10.00 -1.25 -12.29
C ARG A 21 9.56 -2.35 -13.25
N VAL A 22 8.41 -2.15 -13.88
CA VAL A 22 7.89 -3.07 -14.89
C VAL A 22 7.31 -2.31 -16.07
N ILE A 23 7.25 -2.96 -17.22
CA ILE A 23 6.40 -2.57 -18.34
C ILE A 23 5.36 -3.69 -18.50
N ALA A 24 4.11 -3.40 -18.15
CA ALA A 24 3.00 -4.33 -18.21
C ALA A 24 2.08 -3.94 -19.36
N TYR A 25 1.90 -4.81 -20.36
CA TYR A 25 1.08 -4.51 -21.55
C TYR A 25 1.51 -3.19 -22.22
N GLY A 26 2.82 -2.98 -22.36
CA GLY A 26 3.40 -1.75 -22.92
C GLY A 26 3.35 -0.51 -22.02
N LYS A 27 2.81 -0.62 -20.80
CA LYS A 27 2.65 0.52 -19.88
C LYS A 27 3.61 0.44 -18.68
N PRO A 28 4.36 1.52 -18.38
CA PRO A 28 5.29 1.53 -17.28
C PRO A 28 4.58 1.57 -15.91
N GLY A 29 5.16 0.88 -14.93
CA GLY A 29 4.65 0.82 -13.56
C GLY A 29 5.64 0.25 -12.55
N ILE A 30 5.15 0.05 -11.33
CA ILE A 30 5.92 -0.46 -10.18
C ILE A 30 5.14 -1.58 -9.49
N ILE A 31 5.82 -2.68 -9.16
CA ILE A 31 5.26 -3.73 -8.30
C ILE A 31 5.15 -3.17 -6.88
N LEU A 32 3.94 -3.12 -6.31
CA LEU A 32 3.68 -2.60 -4.96
C LEU A 32 3.01 -3.59 -4.02
N ALA A 33 2.62 -4.76 -4.50
CA ALA A 33 2.09 -5.82 -3.65
C ALA A 33 2.43 -7.21 -4.20
N ASP A 34 2.75 -8.13 -3.29
CA ASP A 34 2.75 -9.56 -3.55
C ASP A 34 1.30 -10.08 -3.45
N ARG A 35 0.84 -10.82 -4.48
CA ARG A 35 -0.53 -11.35 -4.57
C ARG A 35 -0.54 -12.82 -5.01
N GLY A 36 0.47 -13.59 -4.61
CA GLY A 36 0.53 -15.03 -4.85
C GLY A 36 0.83 -15.35 -6.32
N HIS A 37 -0.16 -15.82 -7.09
CA HIS A 37 0.00 -16.08 -8.53
C HIS A 37 0.08 -14.79 -9.37
N TYR A 38 -0.22 -13.65 -8.77
CA TYR A 38 -0.20 -12.35 -9.43
C TYR A 38 0.77 -11.39 -8.74
N ILE A 39 1.24 -10.42 -9.50
CA ILE A 39 1.93 -9.24 -8.96
C ILE A 39 0.99 -8.04 -8.98
N GLY A 40 0.96 -7.29 -7.89
CA GLY A 40 0.19 -6.06 -7.78
C GLY A 40 0.98 -4.89 -8.33
N VAL A 41 0.62 -4.39 -9.52
CA VAL A 41 1.32 -3.29 -10.19
C VAL A 41 0.49 -2.02 -10.11
N VAL A 42 1.15 -0.90 -9.85
CA VAL A 42 0.60 0.45 -10.06
C VAL A 42 1.23 1.02 -11.32
N LEU A 43 0.40 1.38 -12.29
CA LEU A 43 0.85 2.07 -13.49
C LEU A 43 1.16 3.53 -13.19
N ASP A 44 2.19 4.07 -13.84
CA ASP A 44 2.61 5.45 -13.63
C ASP A 44 1.52 6.44 -14.04
N GLU A 45 0.83 6.13 -15.13
CA GLU A 45 -0.26 6.95 -15.69
C GLU A 45 -1.53 6.94 -14.83
N ASP A 46 -1.71 6.00 -13.88
CA ASP A 46 -2.92 5.95 -13.06
C ASP A 46 -2.89 7.06 -11.98
N PRO A 47 -3.75 8.09 -12.06
CA PRO A 47 -3.78 9.16 -11.07
C PRO A 47 -4.26 8.67 -9.69
N LYS A 48 -5.05 7.59 -9.64
CA LYS A 48 -5.56 6.99 -8.41
C LYS A 48 -4.57 6.01 -7.79
N LYS A 49 -3.48 5.71 -8.50
CA LYS A 49 -2.41 4.78 -8.08
C LYS A 49 -2.95 3.42 -7.65
N ARG A 50 -3.93 2.87 -8.39
CA ARG A 50 -4.61 1.61 -8.05
C ARG A 50 -3.65 0.43 -8.27
N ILE A 51 -3.62 -0.48 -7.31
CA ILE A 51 -2.85 -1.71 -7.40
C ILE A 51 -3.71 -2.76 -8.12
N SER A 52 -3.37 -3.03 -9.38
CA SER A 52 -4.07 -4.01 -10.22
C SER A 52 -3.27 -5.31 -10.32
N ASN A 53 -3.97 -6.44 -10.52
CA ASN A 53 -3.33 -7.74 -10.69
C ASN A 53 -2.79 -7.89 -12.10
N TYR A 54 -1.52 -8.27 -12.22
CA TYR A 54 -0.90 -8.66 -13.47
C TYR A 54 -0.30 -10.06 -13.34
N HIS A 55 -0.43 -10.87 -14.40
CA HIS A 55 0.22 -12.17 -14.42
C HIS A 55 1.74 -11.98 -14.58
N PRO A 56 2.59 -12.67 -13.80
CA PRO A 56 4.02 -12.39 -13.77
C PRO A 56 4.75 -12.60 -15.10
N THR A 57 4.21 -13.40 -16.02
CA THR A 57 4.85 -13.74 -17.29
C THR A 57 4.11 -13.22 -18.53
N HIS A 58 2.89 -12.68 -18.38
CA HIS A 58 2.07 -12.30 -19.53
C HIS A 58 2.30 -10.82 -19.86
N GLU A 59 2.86 -10.55 -21.04
CA GLU A 59 3.20 -9.20 -21.52
C GLU A 59 3.91 -8.35 -20.45
N MET A 60 4.89 -8.97 -19.78
CA MET A 60 5.59 -8.39 -18.65
C MET A 60 7.07 -8.26 -18.95
N GLN A 61 7.61 -7.05 -18.76
CA GLN A 61 9.04 -6.80 -18.78
C GLN A 61 9.47 -6.26 -17.42
N TYR A 62 10.53 -6.83 -16.88
CA TYR A 62 11.07 -6.45 -15.58
C TYR A 62 12.28 -5.54 -15.78
N GLY A 63 12.27 -4.38 -15.13
CA GLY A 63 13.40 -3.45 -15.08
C GLY A 63 14.13 -3.49 -13.74
N GLU A 64 14.84 -2.41 -13.46
CA GLU A 64 15.56 -2.19 -12.20
C GLU A 64 14.63 -1.89 -11.02
N MET A 65 15.19 -1.89 -9.82
CA MET A 65 14.50 -1.37 -8.64
C MET A 65 14.23 0.12 -8.80
N ALA A 66 13.04 0.57 -8.43
CA ALA A 66 12.70 1.98 -8.47
C ALA A 66 13.54 2.75 -7.44
N GLU A 67 14.12 3.88 -7.84
CA GLU A 67 14.89 4.76 -6.95
C GLU A 67 14.03 5.31 -5.81
N SER A 68 12.75 5.57 -6.08
CA SER A 68 11.77 5.98 -5.08
C SER A 68 10.42 5.34 -5.36
N LEU A 69 9.74 4.95 -4.28
CA LEU A 69 8.37 4.47 -4.37
C LEU A 69 7.42 5.67 -4.35
N PRO A 70 6.27 5.60 -5.04
CA PRO A 70 5.23 6.63 -4.96
C PRO A 70 4.49 6.58 -3.62
N LEU A 71 5.07 5.97 -2.59
CA LEU A 71 4.53 5.86 -1.25
C LEU A 71 5.01 7.04 -0.43
N LYS A 72 4.10 7.56 0.38
CA LYS A 72 4.42 8.61 1.32
C LYS A 72 3.92 8.21 2.70
N GLU A 73 4.53 8.72 3.76
CA GLU A 73 4.07 8.48 5.11
C GLU A 73 2.81 9.30 5.43
N TRP A 74 1.87 8.67 6.12
CA TRP A 74 0.61 9.26 6.56
C TRP A 74 0.36 8.92 8.02
N LEU A 75 -0.18 9.90 8.73
CA LEU A 75 -0.75 9.75 10.05
C LEU A 75 -2.26 9.57 9.91
N VAL A 76 -2.79 8.49 10.48
CA VAL A 76 -4.21 8.18 10.49
C VAL A 76 -4.66 8.05 11.94
N LEU A 77 -5.60 8.90 12.35
CA LEU A 77 -6.22 8.85 13.66
C LEU A 77 -7.58 8.15 13.52
N PRO A 78 -7.73 6.93 14.05
CA PRO A 78 -9.01 6.24 14.12
C PRO A 78 -9.87 6.80 15.28
N PHE A 79 -11.16 6.44 15.28
CA PHE A 79 -12.14 6.80 16.32
C PHE A 79 -12.44 8.31 16.48
N LYS A 80 -13.09 8.67 17.59
CA LYS A 80 -13.61 10.03 17.84
C LYS A 80 -12.55 11.00 18.37
N HIS A 81 -11.27 10.68 18.27
CA HIS A 81 -10.20 11.61 18.65
C HIS A 81 -10.00 12.70 17.61
N ASP A 82 -9.58 13.88 18.04
CA ASP A 82 -9.06 14.95 17.20
C ASP A 82 -7.54 15.08 17.29
N TRP A 83 -6.95 15.82 16.36
CA TRP A 83 -5.52 16.07 16.35
C TRP A 83 -5.03 16.76 17.62
N ASP A 84 -5.86 17.61 18.22
CA ASP A 84 -5.53 18.28 19.47
C ASP A 84 -5.50 17.32 20.67
N ASP A 85 -6.26 16.22 20.61
CA ASP A 85 -6.24 15.21 21.67
C ASP A 85 -4.87 14.56 21.82
N LEU A 86 -4.05 14.54 20.75
CA LEU A 86 -2.67 14.07 20.80
C LEU A 86 -1.77 14.88 21.74
N ASN A 87 -2.20 16.05 22.22
CA ASN A 87 -1.42 16.86 23.16
C ASN A 87 -1.63 16.45 24.62
N TRP A 88 -2.75 15.84 24.97
CA TRP A 88 -3.09 15.49 26.36
C TRP A 88 -3.54 14.05 26.58
N SER A 89 -4.09 13.37 25.56
CA SER A 89 -4.56 12.00 25.67
C SER A 89 -3.47 11.00 25.33
N LEU A 90 -3.24 10.02 26.22
CA LEU A 90 -2.37 8.88 25.93
C LEU A 90 -3.05 7.93 24.93
N GLU A 91 -4.33 7.61 25.15
CA GLU A 91 -5.14 6.74 24.28
C GLU A 91 -5.13 7.23 22.83
N ALA A 92 -5.31 8.54 22.60
CA ALA A 92 -5.29 9.09 21.24
C ALA A 92 -3.92 8.92 20.54
N ARG A 93 -2.82 8.89 21.30
CA ARG A 93 -1.47 8.64 20.77
C ARG A 93 -1.23 7.16 20.50
N GLU A 94 -1.75 6.29 21.36
CA GLU A 94 -1.68 4.83 21.19
C GLU A 94 -2.47 4.38 19.95
N ASP A 95 -3.61 5.03 19.71
CA ASP A 95 -4.46 4.80 18.54
C ASP A 95 -3.90 5.38 17.23
N LEU A 96 -2.91 6.28 17.29
CA LEU A 96 -2.36 6.93 16.10
C LEU A 96 -1.62 5.92 15.21
N VAL A 97 -2.15 5.67 14.01
CA VAL A 97 -1.57 4.74 13.06
C VAL A 97 -0.68 5.46 12.05
N ARG A 98 0.55 4.96 11.86
CA ARG A 98 1.47 5.38 10.80
C ARG A 98 1.42 4.39 9.64
N VAL A 99 1.15 4.88 8.43
CA VAL A 99 1.07 4.03 7.23
C VAL A 99 1.77 4.65 6.04
N TRP A 100 2.38 3.80 5.21
CA TRP A 100 2.94 4.18 3.92
C TRP A 100 1.95 3.88 2.79
N ALA A 101 1.51 4.92 2.08
CA ALA A 101 0.51 4.83 1.01
C ALA A 101 0.70 5.90 -0.05
N ALA A 102 0.26 5.64 -1.28
CA ALA A 102 0.39 6.62 -2.36
C ALA A 102 -0.66 7.75 -2.24
N THR A 103 -1.85 7.42 -1.75
CA THR A 103 -2.98 8.36 -1.63
C THR A 103 -3.59 8.36 -0.23
N ARG A 104 -4.32 9.43 0.10
CA ARG A 104 -5.05 9.57 1.38
C ARG A 104 -6.06 8.44 1.58
N SER A 105 -6.77 8.02 0.53
CA SER A 105 -7.75 6.94 0.61
C SER A 105 -7.09 5.58 0.85
N GLN A 106 -5.94 5.33 0.24
CA GLN A 106 -5.15 4.12 0.51
C GLN A 106 -4.60 4.12 1.95
N ALA A 107 -4.19 5.28 2.47
CA ALA A 107 -3.77 5.41 3.86
C ALA A 107 -4.89 5.00 4.82
N LYS A 108 -6.12 5.50 4.60
CA LYS A 108 -7.30 5.08 5.38
C LYS A 108 -7.53 3.58 5.33
N TYR A 109 -7.43 2.98 4.14
CA TYR A 109 -7.68 1.55 3.96
C TYR A 109 -6.62 0.71 4.66
N LYS A 110 -5.34 1.06 4.51
CA LYS A 110 -4.24 0.37 5.21
C LYS A 110 -4.37 0.49 6.73
N ALA A 111 -4.74 1.68 7.24
CA ALA A 111 -5.00 1.84 8.66
C ALA A 111 -6.18 0.99 9.12
N TYR A 112 -7.24 0.87 8.31
CA TYR A 112 -8.35 -0.03 8.61
C TYR A 112 -7.93 -1.50 8.64
N GLU A 113 -7.10 -1.96 7.70
CA GLU A 113 -6.56 -3.32 7.69
C GLU A 113 -5.78 -3.65 8.98
N LEU A 114 -5.01 -2.69 9.49
CA LEU A 114 -4.28 -2.84 10.76
C LEU A 114 -5.19 -2.82 11.99
N LEU A 115 -6.37 -2.21 11.89
CA LEU A 115 -7.34 -2.04 12.98
C LEU A 115 -8.56 -2.95 12.83
N GLN A 116 -8.52 -4.00 12.01
CA GLN A 116 -9.70 -4.84 11.74
C GLN A 116 -10.30 -5.45 13.00
N ASP A 117 -9.48 -5.72 14.02
CA ASP A 117 -9.91 -6.25 15.31
C ASP A 117 -10.82 -5.27 16.08
N TYR A 118 -10.65 -3.97 15.86
CA TYR A 118 -11.42 -2.89 16.50
C TYR A 118 -12.48 -2.27 15.58
N CYS A 119 -12.26 -2.33 14.26
CA CYS A 119 -13.15 -1.78 13.26
C CYS A 119 -14.02 -2.86 12.62
N HIS A 120 -15.17 -3.14 13.20
CA HIS A 120 -16.10 -4.18 12.70
C HIS A 120 -16.83 -3.81 11.40
N SER A 121 -16.63 -2.60 10.87
CA SER A 121 -17.20 -2.18 9.59
C SER A 121 -16.23 -1.31 8.81
N ILE A 122 -16.11 -1.57 7.51
CA ILE A 122 -15.34 -0.72 6.57
C ILE A 122 -15.82 0.75 6.57
N LYS A 123 -17.07 1.00 6.98
CA LYS A 123 -17.61 2.36 7.13
C LYS A 123 -16.88 3.18 8.21
N ALA A 124 -16.17 2.54 9.15
CA ALA A 124 -15.35 3.23 10.14
C ALA A 124 -14.32 4.18 9.50
N MET A 125 -13.81 3.82 8.32
CA MET A 125 -12.86 4.65 7.55
C MET A 125 -13.41 6.05 7.20
N LEU A 126 -14.73 6.23 7.15
CA LEU A 126 -15.35 7.53 6.91
C LEU A 126 -14.98 8.53 8.02
N HIS A 127 -14.81 8.05 9.24
CA HIS A 127 -14.48 8.85 10.41
C HIS A 127 -12.98 9.04 10.62
N PHE A 128 -12.14 8.27 9.93
CA PHE A 128 -10.68 8.40 10.06
C PHE A 128 -10.20 9.78 9.63
N LYS A 129 -9.47 10.45 10.51
CA LYS A 129 -8.77 11.70 10.23
C LYS A 129 -7.38 11.35 9.72
N VAL A 130 -6.95 12.02 8.65
CA VAL A 130 -5.69 11.70 7.97
C VAL A 130 -4.93 12.97 7.63
N ARG A 131 -3.65 13.01 7.96
CA ARG A 131 -2.70 14.07 7.56
C ARG A 131 -1.38 13.46 7.09
N ARG A 132 -0.59 14.24 6.37
CA ARG A 132 0.79 13.86 6.04
C ARG A 132 1.59 13.84 7.35
N ALA A 133 2.46 12.85 7.50
CA ALA A 133 3.44 12.84 8.60
C ALA A 133 4.44 13.98 8.43
#